data_AF-A0A4R8MDP4-F1
#
_entry.id   AF-A0A4R8MDP4-F1
#
_cell.length_a   1.000
_cell.length_b   1.000
_cell.length_c   1.000
_cell.angle_alpha   90.00
_cell.angle_beta   90.00
_cell.angle_gamma   90.00
#
_symmetry.space_group_name_H-M   'P 1'
#
loop_
_entity.id
_entity.type
_entity.pdbx_description
1 polymer ?
#
loop_
_entity_poly.entity_id
_entity_poly.type
_entity_poly.pdbx_seq_one_letter_code
_entity_poly.pdbx_strand_id
1 'polypeptide(L)'
;MKRLPFFLLVLLFASLPAVPGEASSVYVVEPVLVNQPVYAGMNFYVYRPYNLPEGWFVTFDGYPVVRTSSGAWVYGAASGSGLVPTAFVVGSVNPASLSLVQYPVPAAVTSVNHVQVLPLAGVSHPTIQPPVQPSLPSSSGMLLPTYIPSWATNPSFNAIGSWNRLVDRMGILDNPRVPIAWKGDRPKAIYAWTGRSWYQMTSSSIDIPERPSEMLKDHLYSLTRMVHGNNMRWSDSDTPLLAHQAAVWGYLWMGRLSPLADN
;
A
#
# COMPACT_ATOMS: atom_id res chain seq x y z
N MET A 1 40.69 56.17 36.13
CA MET A 1 39.61 57.18 36.00
C MET A 1 38.98 57.04 34.62
N LYS A 2 37.64 56.91 34.54
CA LYS A 2 36.68 57.41 33.50
C LYS A 2 37.06 57.24 32.00
N ARG A 3 36.25 56.81 31.02
CA ARG A 3 34.83 56.42 30.82
C ARG A 3 34.73 55.81 29.40
N LEU A 4 33.73 54.95 29.16
CA LEU A 4 33.25 54.44 27.84
C LEU A 4 32.64 55.58 26.97
N PRO A 5 32.49 55.43 25.63
CA PRO A 5 31.27 54.84 25.02
C PRO A 5 31.56 53.94 23.77
N PHE A 6 30.85 52.83 23.49
CA PHE A 6 29.47 52.57 23.02
C PHE A 6 29.24 52.82 21.51
N PHE A 7 28.61 51.82 20.86
CA PHE A 7 28.08 51.68 19.47
C PHE A 7 29.00 51.06 18.40
N LEU A 8 28.59 50.14 17.53
CA LEU A 8 27.45 49.20 17.35
C LEU A 8 27.84 48.41 16.07
N LEU A 9 28.13 47.11 16.19
CA LEU A 9 27.34 45.97 15.68
C LEU A 9 27.33 45.74 14.14
N VAL A 10 27.45 44.46 13.82
CA VAL A 10 27.10 43.73 12.57
C VAL A 10 28.15 43.70 11.46
N LEU A 11 28.85 42.57 11.36
CA LEU A 11 28.93 41.70 10.17
C LEU A 11 30.07 40.68 10.34
N LEU A 12 29.85 39.66 11.17
CA LEU A 12 30.66 38.44 11.11
C LEU A 12 29.91 37.44 10.23
N PHE A 13 30.16 37.52 8.91
CA PHE A 13 29.81 36.45 7.98
C PHE A 13 30.73 35.26 8.29
N ALA A 14 30.30 34.41 9.24
CA ALA A 14 30.88 33.10 9.42
C ALA A 14 30.35 32.19 8.30
N SER A 15 31.22 31.95 7.32
CA SER A 15 31.08 30.94 6.27
C SER A 15 30.92 29.55 6.88
N LEU A 16 29.70 29.00 6.84
CA LEU A 16 29.44 27.58 7.04
C LEU A 16 29.81 26.82 5.76
N PRO A 17 30.62 25.76 5.81
CA PRO A 17 30.78 24.87 4.68
C PRO A 17 29.47 24.13 4.44
N ALA A 18 28.94 24.25 3.22
CA ALA A 18 27.81 23.48 2.74
C ALA A 18 28.15 21.98 2.84
N VAL A 19 27.44 21.27 3.71
CA VAL A 19 27.43 19.81 3.70
C VAL A 19 26.85 19.40 2.35
N PRO A 20 27.57 18.67 1.48
CA PRO A 20 26.99 18.17 0.25
C PRO A 20 25.82 17.26 0.65
N GLY A 21 24.62 17.68 0.27
CA GLY A 21 23.42 16.87 0.39
C GLY A 21 23.65 15.59 -0.40
N GLU A 22 23.88 14.51 0.34
CA GLU A 22 23.98 13.17 -0.20
C GLU A 22 22.67 12.92 -0.96
N ALA A 23 22.78 12.88 -2.29
CA ALA A 23 21.69 12.47 -3.15
C ALA A 23 21.41 11.01 -2.80
N SER A 24 20.47 10.79 -1.86
CA SER A 24 19.95 9.47 -1.55
C SER A 24 19.32 8.93 -2.82
N SER A 25 20.09 8.12 -3.55
CA SER A 25 19.60 7.32 -4.64
C SER A 25 18.50 6.44 -4.06
N VAL A 26 17.25 6.76 -4.39
CA VAL A 26 16.07 6.00 -3.99
C VAL A 26 16.19 4.62 -4.63
N TYR A 27 16.71 3.65 -3.89
CA TYR A 27 16.65 2.25 -4.28
C TYR A 27 15.22 1.77 -4.04
N VAL A 28 14.41 1.80 -5.10
CA VAL A 28 13.12 1.12 -5.12
C VAL A 28 13.42 -0.38 -5.14
N VAL A 29 13.20 -1.05 -4.00
CA VAL A 29 13.29 -2.51 -3.94
C VAL A 29 11.96 -3.07 -4.46
N GLU A 30 12.02 -3.85 -5.54
CA GLU A 30 10.85 -4.50 -6.10
C GLU A 30 10.15 -5.36 -5.04
N PRO A 31 8.83 -5.22 -4.87
CA PRO A 31 8.09 -6.02 -3.91
C PRO A 31 8.08 -7.48 -4.33
N VAL A 32 8.45 -8.36 -3.40
CA VAL A 32 8.49 -9.81 -3.57
C VAL A 32 7.16 -10.40 -3.13
N LEU A 33 6.52 -11.18 -4.00
CA LEU A 33 5.32 -11.94 -3.64
C LEU A 33 5.73 -13.21 -2.90
N VAL A 34 5.22 -13.39 -1.68
CA VAL A 34 5.53 -14.53 -0.80
C VAL A 34 4.25 -15.24 -0.38
N ASN A 35 4.35 -16.53 -0.07
CA ASN A 35 3.21 -17.34 0.40
C ASN A 35 3.13 -17.34 1.94
N GLN A 36 1.91 -17.23 2.48
CA GLN A 36 1.63 -17.48 3.90
C GLN A 36 0.99 -18.87 4.07
N PRO A 37 1.77 -19.90 4.44
CA PRO A 37 1.26 -21.28 4.47
C PRO A 37 0.13 -21.51 5.49
N VAL A 38 0.02 -20.66 6.52
CA VAL A 38 -1.04 -20.77 7.55
C VAL A 38 -2.43 -20.43 6.99
N TYR A 39 -2.50 -19.61 5.93
CA TYR A 39 -3.74 -19.25 5.25
C TYR A 39 -3.69 -19.84 3.84
N ALA A 40 -4.41 -20.95 3.63
CA ALA A 40 -4.44 -21.65 2.36
C ALA A 40 -4.71 -20.69 1.18
N GLY A 41 -3.78 -20.68 0.21
CA GLY A 41 -3.87 -19.84 -0.98
C GLY A 41 -3.58 -18.35 -0.78
N MET A 42 -3.14 -17.92 0.41
CA MET A 42 -2.78 -16.53 0.66
C MET A 42 -1.33 -16.25 0.28
N ASN A 43 -1.14 -15.29 -0.63
CA ASN A 43 0.16 -14.72 -0.97
C ASN A 43 0.14 -13.23 -0.65
N PHE A 44 1.21 -12.65 -0.17
CA PHE A 44 1.28 -11.22 0.11
C PHE A 44 2.64 -10.66 -0.30
N TYR A 45 2.72 -9.35 -0.44
CA TYR A 45 3.94 -8.69 -0.87
C TYR A 45 4.75 -8.24 0.33
N VAL A 46 6.06 -8.44 0.24
CA VAL A 46 7.04 -7.89 1.15
C VAL A 46 8.14 -7.20 0.36
N TYR A 47 8.78 -6.20 0.95
CA TYR A 47 9.97 -5.58 0.37
C TYR A 47 11.02 -5.43 1.46
N ARG A 48 12.29 -5.30 1.06
CA ARG A 48 13.40 -5.15 2.00
C ARG A 48 14.03 -3.77 1.87
N PRO A 49 13.74 -2.82 2.78
CA PRO A 49 14.51 -1.58 2.88
C PRO A 49 16.00 -1.85 3.10
N TYR A 50 16.87 -0.98 2.57
CA TYR A 50 18.33 -1.13 2.66
C TYR A 50 18.86 -1.12 4.10
N ASN A 51 18.14 -0.45 5.01
CA ASN A 51 18.50 -0.28 6.42
C ASN A 51 17.94 -1.39 7.33
N LEU A 52 17.19 -2.35 6.77
CA LEU A 52 16.59 -3.43 7.54
C LEU A 52 17.58 -4.59 7.73
N PRO A 53 17.63 -5.24 8.91
CA PRO A 53 18.49 -6.41 9.11
C PRO A 53 18.25 -7.50 8.05
N GLU A 54 19.29 -8.31 7.77
CA GLU A 54 19.16 -9.42 6.82
C GLU A 54 18.08 -10.42 7.29
N GLY A 55 17.34 -11.00 6.35
CA GLY A 55 16.24 -11.92 6.62
C GLY A 55 14.93 -11.25 7.05
N TRP A 56 14.95 -9.96 7.40
CA TRP A 56 13.76 -9.17 7.67
C TRP A 56 13.25 -8.49 6.40
N PHE A 57 11.94 -8.29 6.37
CA PHE A 57 11.22 -7.57 5.33
C PHE A 57 10.16 -6.66 5.96
N VAL A 58 9.49 -5.85 5.14
CA VAL A 58 8.38 -4.99 5.55
C VAL A 58 7.17 -5.28 4.65
N THR A 59 5.98 -5.32 5.25
CA THR A 59 4.70 -5.38 4.53
C THR A 59 4.31 -4.00 3.99
N PHE A 60 3.35 -3.91 3.07
CA PHE A 60 2.94 -2.60 2.53
C PHE A 60 2.39 -1.62 3.59
N ASP A 61 1.77 -2.13 4.64
CA ASP A 61 1.29 -1.38 5.80
C ASP A 61 2.40 -1.03 6.81
N GLY A 62 3.67 -1.28 6.46
CA GLY A 62 4.83 -0.76 7.18
C GLY A 62 5.30 -1.62 8.35
N TYR A 63 4.77 -2.84 8.52
CA TYR A 63 5.15 -3.70 9.64
C TYR A 63 6.32 -4.62 9.28
N PRO A 64 7.34 -4.72 10.15
CA PRO A 64 8.44 -5.64 9.93
C PRO A 64 7.95 -7.09 10.04
N VAL A 65 8.44 -7.95 9.15
CA VAL A 65 8.10 -9.37 9.10
C VAL A 65 9.31 -10.22 8.81
N VAL A 66 9.28 -11.47 9.28
CA VAL A 66 10.34 -12.45 9.06
C VAL A 66 9.73 -13.82 8.84
N ARG A 67 10.42 -14.64 8.04
CA ARG A 67 10.05 -16.03 7.81
C ARG A 67 10.65 -16.92 8.88
N THR A 68 9.82 -17.72 9.56
CA THR A 68 10.26 -18.69 10.58
C THR A 68 10.91 -19.91 9.93
N SER A 69 11.56 -20.75 10.73
CA SER A 69 12.10 -22.04 10.30
C SER A 69 11.02 -23.01 9.78
N SER A 70 9.78 -22.88 10.25
CA SER A 70 8.62 -23.62 9.73
C SER A 70 8.07 -23.05 8.42
N GLY A 71 8.66 -21.97 7.89
CA GLY A 71 8.27 -21.34 6.64
C GLY A 71 7.12 -20.35 6.73
N ALA A 72 6.50 -20.19 7.91
CA ALA A 72 5.44 -19.22 8.17
C ALA A 72 6.01 -17.79 8.28
N TRP A 73 5.22 -16.80 7.87
CA TRP A 73 5.60 -15.40 8.05
C TRP A 73 4.96 -14.83 9.31
N VAL A 74 5.75 -14.19 10.16
CA VAL A 74 5.30 -13.58 11.42
C VAL A 74 5.70 -12.10 11.48
N TYR A 75 4.93 -11.31 12.22
CA TYR A 75 5.29 -9.93 12.53
C TYR A 75 6.52 -9.87 13.44
N GLY A 76 7.30 -8.81 13.31
CA GLY A 76 8.36 -8.43 14.22
C GLY A 76 7.91 -7.40 15.23
N ALA A 77 8.57 -7.40 16.38
CA ALA A 77 8.49 -6.33 17.37
C ALA A 77 9.87 -5.70 17.57
N ALA A 78 9.89 -4.41 17.87
CA ALA A 78 11.10 -3.74 18.31
C ALA A 78 11.47 -4.22 19.72
N SER A 79 12.71 -4.65 19.91
CA SER A 79 13.30 -5.01 21.21
C SER A 79 14.64 -4.32 21.34
N GLY A 80 14.68 -3.24 22.13
CA GLY A 80 15.83 -2.34 22.18
C GLY A 80 16.12 -1.72 20.80
N SER A 81 17.33 -1.91 20.30
CA SER A 81 17.75 -1.45 18.96
C SER A 81 17.52 -2.49 17.85
N GLY A 82 16.93 -3.65 18.16
CA GLY A 82 16.78 -4.77 17.23
C GLY A 82 15.32 -5.15 16.95
N LEU A 83 15.14 -6.03 15.96
CA LEU A 83 13.86 -6.67 15.67
C LEU A 83 13.88 -8.12 16.17
N VAL A 84 12.80 -8.53 16.83
CA VAL A 84 12.59 -9.91 17.27
C VAL A 84 11.30 -10.46 16.67
N PRO A 85 11.27 -11.74 16.22
CA PRO A 85 10.06 -12.37 15.72
C PRO A 85 9.02 -12.47 16.84
N THR A 86 7.76 -12.23 16.49
CA THR A 86 6.62 -12.47 17.38
C THR A 86 5.97 -13.82 17.06
N ALA A 87 4.97 -14.21 17.86
CA ALA A 87 4.11 -15.35 17.57
C ALA A 87 2.94 -15.00 16.63
N PHE A 88 2.80 -13.73 16.22
CA PHE A 88 1.67 -13.28 15.42
C PHE A 88 1.94 -13.52 13.94
N VAL A 89 1.23 -14.49 13.37
CA VAL A 89 1.25 -14.79 11.93
C VAL A 89 0.77 -13.58 11.13
N VAL A 90 1.47 -13.24 10.05
CA VAL A 90 1.06 -12.16 9.15
C VAL A 90 -0.32 -12.48 8.59
N GLY A 91 -1.25 -11.54 8.72
CA GLY A 91 -2.64 -11.73 8.35
C GLY A 91 -3.53 -12.31 9.45
N SER A 92 -3.06 -12.60 10.67
CA SER A 92 -3.96 -13.09 11.75
C SER A 92 -4.52 -12.00 12.65
N VAL A 93 -3.75 -10.94 12.84
CA VAL A 93 -4.08 -9.83 13.75
C VAL A 93 -3.96 -8.51 13.01
N ASN A 94 -4.71 -7.49 13.47
CA ASN A 94 -4.43 -6.12 13.08
C ASN A 94 -3.17 -5.67 13.86
N PRO A 95 -2.02 -5.47 13.20
CA PRO A 95 -0.78 -5.13 13.90
C PRO A 95 -0.82 -3.74 14.55
N ALA A 96 -1.70 -2.83 14.12
CA ALA A 96 -1.93 -1.54 14.77
C ALA A 96 -2.64 -1.66 16.13
N SER A 97 -3.39 -2.76 16.34
CA SER A 97 -4.02 -3.05 17.63
C SER A 97 -3.07 -3.67 18.65
N LEU A 98 -1.92 -4.13 18.17
CA LEU A 98 -0.81 -4.60 18.98
C LEU A 98 0.20 -3.45 19.07
N SER A 99 0.96 -3.32 20.15
CA SER A 99 2.00 -2.30 20.27
C SER A 99 3.22 -2.59 19.38
N LEU A 100 2.98 -3.06 18.14
CA LEU A 100 3.97 -3.28 17.10
C LEU A 100 4.24 -1.94 16.42
N VAL A 101 5.51 -1.57 16.40
CA VAL A 101 5.94 -0.31 15.80
C VAL A 101 6.11 -0.53 14.30
N GLN A 102 5.47 0.31 13.49
CA GLN A 102 5.76 0.36 12.06
C GLN A 102 7.23 0.69 11.86
N TYR A 103 7.89 -0.07 11.01
CA TYR A 103 9.26 0.25 10.64
C TYR A 103 9.26 1.60 9.92
N PRO A 104 10.14 2.54 10.29
CA PRO A 104 10.20 3.84 9.65
C PRO A 104 10.71 3.65 8.22
N VAL A 105 9.77 3.51 7.28
CA VAL A 105 10.05 3.48 5.86
C VAL A 105 10.26 4.94 5.44
N PRO A 106 11.43 5.34 4.92
CA PRO A 106 11.60 6.67 4.36
C PRO A 106 10.52 6.89 3.30
N ALA A 107 9.91 8.09 3.26
CA ALA A 107 8.77 8.46 2.42
C ALA A 107 8.93 8.25 0.88
N ALA A 108 10.05 7.69 0.44
CA ALA A 108 10.46 7.51 -0.94
C ALA A 108 9.90 6.25 -1.63
N VAL A 109 9.10 5.40 -0.96
CA VAL A 109 8.45 4.23 -1.58
C VAL A 109 7.16 4.60 -2.34
N THR A 110 6.96 5.89 -2.65
CA THR A 110 5.79 6.40 -3.40
C THR A 110 5.87 6.16 -4.92
N SER A 111 6.93 5.57 -5.45
CA SER A 111 7.14 5.42 -6.89
C SER A 111 6.99 3.97 -7.38
N VAL A 112 5.75 3.50 -7.45
CA VAL A 112 5.42 2.34 -8.29
C VAL A 112 5.31 2.85 -9.73
N ASN A 113 6.34 2.57 -10.54
CA ASN A 113 6.42 2.76 -12.00
C ASN A 113 5.87 4.09 -12.56
N HIS A 114 6.77 5.06 -12.73
CA HIS A 114 6.63 6.05 -13.79
C HIS A 114 6.89 5.35 -15.12
N VAL A 115 5.85 4.88 -15.81
CA VAL A 115 5.97 4.56 -17.24
C VAL A 115 6.24 5.88 -17.95
N GLN A 116 7.48 6.07 -18.40
CA GLN A 116 7.82 7.15 -19.33
C GLN A 116 7.06 6.91 -20.63
N VAL A 117 5.94 7.59 -20.81
CA VAL A 117 5.29 7.70 -22.12
C VAL A 117 6.01 8.82 -22.86
N LEU A 118 6.83 8.43 -23.85
CA LEU A 118 7.34 9.32 -24.87
C LEU A 118 6.17 10.16 -25.43
N PRO A 119 6.27 11.49 -25.51
CA PRO A 119 5.22 12.29 -26.12
C PRO A 119 5.03 11.86 -27.58
N LEU A 120 3.83 11.34 -27.88
CA LEU A 120 3.43 11.05 -29.25
C LEU A 120 3.40 12.37 -30.02
N ALA A 121 4.29 12.49 -31.00
CA ALA A 121 4.37 13.65 -31.87
C ALA A 121 3.05 13.84 -32.63
N GLY A 122 2.49 15.04 -32.52
CA GLY A 122 1.64 15.64 -33.54
C GLY A 122 0.14 15.44 -33.37
N VAL A 123 -0.54 16.46 -32.84
CA VAL A 123 -1.71 17.05 -33.51
C VAL A 123 -1.72 18.56 -33.20
N SER A 124 -1.49 19.36 -34.22
CA SER A 124 -1.54 20.82 -34.19
C SER A 124 -2.98 21.29 -34.34
N HIS A 125 -3.51 22.07 -33.41
CA HIS A 125 -4.68 22.93 -33.66
C HIS A 125 -4.45 24.33 -33.09
N PRO A 126 -4.90 25.40 -33.78
CA PRO A 126 -4.33 26.75 -33.61
C PRO A 126 -5.13 27.67 -32.68
N THR A 127 -4.41 28.68 -32.13
CA THR A 127 -4.89 29.99 -31.59
C THR A 127 -5.59 29.91 -30.21
N ILE A 128 -5.35 30.77 -29.19
CA ILE A 128 -5.04 32.21 -29.11
C ILE A 128 -4.14 32.47 -27.88
N GLN A 129 -3.18 33.39 -28.01
CA GLN A 129 -2.14 33.71 -27.01
C GLN A 129 -2.48 35.03 -26.27
N PRO A 130 -2.60 35.05 -24.92
CA PRO A 130 -2.51 36.26 -24.11
C PRO A 130 -1.08 36.50 -23.58
N PRO A 131 -0.76 37.71 -23.05
CA PRO A 131 0.58 38.29 -23.11
C PRO A 131 1.58 37.65 -22.15
N VAL A 132 2.84 37.66 -22.59
CA VAL A 132 4.03 37.19 -21.87
C VAL A 132 4.20 37.99 -20.57
N GLN A 133 4.11 37.32 -19.42
CA GLN A 133 4.61 37.85 -18.14
C GLN A 133 6.04 37.33 -17.85
N PRO A 134 6.87 38.12 -17.14
CA PRO A 134 8.30 37.85 -17.00
C PRO A 134 8.59 36.55 -16.25
N SER A 135 9.54 35.79 -16.79
CA SER A 135 10.01 34.52 -16.25
C SER A 135 10.61 34.69 -14.85
N LEU A 136 9.91 34.19 -13.83
CA LEU A 136 10.54 33.83 -12.56
C LEU A 136 11.22 32.46 -12.73
N PRO A 137 12.40 32.23 -12.12
CA PRO A 137 13.10 30.96 -12.24
C PRO A 137 12.20 29.85 -11.72
N SER A 138 12.00 28.83 -12.56
CA SER A 138 11.25 27.62 -12.25
C SER A 138 11.77 27.02 -10.95
N SER A 139 11.07 27.27 -9.84
CA SER A 139 11.20 26.41 -8.67
C SER A 139 10.78 25.03 -9.14
N SER A 140 11.72 24.10 -9.10
CA SER A 140 11.59 22.69 -9.41
C SER A 140 10.38 22.12 -8.66
N GLY A 141 9.22 22.21 -9.30
CA GLY A 141 7.95 21.74 -8.77
C GLY A 141 8.01 20.23 -8.67
N MET A 142 7.78 19.74 -7.45
CA MET A 142 7.37 18.37 -7.17
C MET A 142 6.51 17.84 -8.32
N LEU A 143 7.01 16.82 -9.03
CA LEU A 143 6.19 16.03 -9.93
C LEU A 143 5.20 15.26 -9.04
N LEU A 144 3.97 15.76 -8.98
CA LEU A 144 2.84 15.03 -8.41
C LEU A 144 2.73 13.65 -9.10
N PRO A 145 2.35 12.58 -8.39
CA PRO A 145 2.14 11.27 -8.99
C PRO A 145 1.08 11.41 -10.11
N THR A 146 1.49 11.23 -11.36
CA THR A 146 0.65 11.52 -12.54
C THR A 146 -0.33 10.38 -12.87
N TYR A 147 -0.29 9.28 -12.11
CA TYR A 147 -1.21 8.15 -12.25
C TYR A 147 -2.13 8.06 -11.02
N ILE A 148 -3.40 8.44 -11.21
CA ILE A 148 -4.46 8.22 -10.24
C ILE A 148 -5.36 7.12 -10.80
N PRO A 149 -5.43 5.93 -10.17
CA PRO A 149 -6.32 4.87 -10.61
C PRO A 149 -7.78 5.32 -10.61
N SER A 150 -8.56 4.87 -11.57
CA SER A 150 -9.98 5.26 -11.69
C SER A 150 -10.83 4.87 -10.47
N TRP A 151 -10.45 3.81 -9.75
CA TRP A 151 -11.10 3.41 -8.51
C TRP A 151 -10.87 4.41 -7.37
N ALA A 152 -9.73 5.12 -7.35
CA ALA A 152 -9.37 6.03 -6.26
C ALA A 152 -10.30 7.25 -6.19
N THR A 153 -10.91 7.63 -7.31
CA THR A 153 -11.94 8.68 -7.39
C THR A 153 -13.37 8.14 -7.40
N ASN A 154 -13.56 6.81 -7.36
CA ASN A 154 -14.90 6.21 -7.46
C ASN A 154 -15.58 6.18 -6.08
N PRO A 155 -16.71 6.88 -5.88
CA PRO A 155 -17.37 6.94 -4.57
C PRO A 155 -17.94 5.58 -4.13
N SER A 156 -18.44 4.77 -5.06
CA SER A 156 -18.96 3.43 -4.76
C SER A 156 -17.83 2.48 -4.34
N PHE A 157 -16.64 2.63 -4.91
CA PHE A 157 -15.46 1.90 -4.46
C PHE A 157 -15.06 2.36 -3.05
N ASN A 158 -14.87 3.67 -2.86
CA ASN A 158 -14.36 4.27 -1.63
C ASN A 158 -15.33 4.17 -0.43
N ALA A 159 -16.61 3.88 -0.66
CA ALA A 159 -17.57 3.65 0.42
C ALA A 159 -17.08 2.60 1.44
N ILE A 160 -16.31 1.61 0.97
CA ILE A 160 -15.76 0.57 1.83
C ILE A 160 -14.86 1.10 2.95
N GLY A 161 -14.19 2.24 2.77
CA GLY A 161 -13.33 2.83 3.80
C GLY A 161 -14.07 3.29 5.06
N SER A 162 -15.41 3.34 5.02
CA SER A 162 -16.25 3.64 6.19
C SER A 162 -16.81 2.38 6.87
N TRP A 163 -16.52 1.18 6.36
CA TRP A 163 -17.16 -0.07 6.76
C TRP A 163 -16.44 -0.78 7.92
N ASN A 164 -15.87 -0.04 8.87
CA ASN A 164 -15.04 -0.59 9.96
C ASN A 164 -15.74 -1.65 10.84
N ARG A 165 -17.09 -1.67 10.83
CA ARG A 165 -17.88 -2.71 11.52
C ARG A 165 -18.07 -3.99 10.72
N LEU A 166 -17.94 -3.92 9.39
CA LEU A 166 -18.20 -5.01 8.43
C LEU A 166 -16.92 -5.54 7.78
N VAL A 167 -15.84 -4.76 7.81
CA VAL A 167 -14.56 -5.05 7.16
C VAL A 167 -13.44 -4.67 8.12
N ASP A 168 -12.46 -5.55 8.25
CA ASP A 168 -11.16 -5.25 8.86
C ASP A 168 -9.98 -5.81 8.05
N ARG A 169 -10.26 -6.46 6.91
CA ARG A 169 -9.29 -7.12 6.04
C ARG A 169 -9.61 -6.83 4.59
N MET A 170 -8.57 -6.68 3.78
CA MET A 170 -8.69 -6.44 2.34
C MET A 170 -7.61 -7.16 1.57
N GLY A 171 -7.90 -7.55 0.33
CA GLY A 171 -6.97 -8.24 -0.54
C GLY A 171 -7.43 -8.24 -1.99
N ILE A 172 -6.77 -9.05 -2.81
CA ILE A 172 -7.12 -9.28 -4.21
C ILE A 172 -7.43 -10.76 -4.40
N LEU A 173 -8.60 -11.08 -4.95
CA LEU A 173 -8.87 -12.41 -5.48
C LEU A 173 -8.05 -12.61 -6.76
N ASP A 174 -7.40 -13.76 -6.92
CA ASP A 174 -6.54 -14.02 -8.08
C ASP A 174 -7.35 -14.28 -9.36
N ASN A 175 -8.42 -15.08 -9.24
CA ASN A 175 -9.32 -15.39 -10.34
C ASN A 175 -10.78 -15.39 -9.87
N PRO A 176 -11.66 -14.49 -10.36
CA PRO A 176 -11.34 -13.35 -11.22
C PRO A 176 -10.52 -12.31 -10.45
N ARG A 177 -9.67 -11.57 -11.18
CA ARG A 177 -8.73 -10.62 -10.56
C ARG A 177 -9.46 -9.38 -10.03
N VAL A 178 -9.83 -9.38 -8.75
CA VAL A 178 -10.68 -8.33 -8.16
C VAL A 178 -10.36 -7.98 -6.70
N PRO A 179 -10.53 -6.73 -6.27
CA PRO A 179 -10.50 -6.36 -4.85
C PRO A 179 -11.58 -7.09 -4.06
N ILE A 180 -11.18 -7.63 -2.90
CA ILE A 180 -12.08 -8.27 -1.95
C ILE A 180 -11.82 -7.78 -0.52
N ALA A 181 -12.84 -7.81 0.32
CA ALA A 181 -12.82 -7.27 1.66
C ALA A 181 -13.74 -8.06 2.59
N TRP A 182 -13.34 -8.27 3.84
CA TRP A 182 -14.12 -9.06 4.79
C TRP A 182 -13.73 -8.77 6.24
N LYS A 183 -14.41 -9.44 7.18
CA LYS A 183 -14.15 -9.32 8.62
C LYS A 183 -13.69 -10.64 9.24
N GLY A 184 -12.57 -10.59 9.97
CA GLY A 184 -12.07 -11.71 10.76
C GLY A 184 -11.59 -12.91 9.93
N ASP A 185 -11.17 -13.97 10.61
CA ASP A 185 -10.64 -15.18 9.97
C ASP A 185 -11.73 -16.13 9.46
N ARG A 186 -12.96 -15.93 9.93
CA ARG A 186 -14.14 -16.66 9.48
C ARG A 186 -15.27 -15.69 9.19
N PRO A 187 -15.29 -15.10 7.99
CA PRO A 187 -16.22 -14.04 7.67
C PRO A 187 -17.67 -14.54 7.63
N LYS A 188 -18.60 -13.69 8.07
CA LYS A 188 -20.03 -13.88 7.78
C LYS A 188 -20.37 -13.45 6.35
N ALA A 189 -19.60 -12.51 5.82
CA ALA A 189 -19.72 -12.01 4.46
C ALA A 189 -18.36 -11.59 3.90
N ILE A 190 -18.18 -11.81 2.60
CA ILE A 190 -17.07 -11.28 1.81
C ILE A 190 -17.64 -10.34 0.76
N TYR A 191 -17.05 -9.16 0.65
CA TYR A 191 -17.42 -8.16 -0.34
C TYR A 191 -16.41 -8.17 -1.47
N ALA A 192 -16.85 -8.26 -2.71
CA ALA A 192 -16.00 -8.21 -3.90
C ALA A 192 -16.37 -7.03 -4.78
N TRP A 193 -15.36 -6.27 -5.23
CA TRP A 193 -15.60 -5.17 -6.16
C TRP A 193 -15.90 -5.73 -7.55
N THR A 194 -17.05 -5.35 -8.11
CA THR A 194 -17.50 -5.82 -9.44
C THR A 194 -17.26 -4.80 -10.56
N GLY A 195 -16.60 -3.68 -10.26
CA GLY A 195 -16.41 -2.55 -11.20
C GLY A 195 -17.45 -1.45 -11.09
N ARG A 196 -18.62 -1.77 -10.50
CA ARG A 196 -19.71 -0.82 -10.27
C ARG A 196 -20.09 -0.70 -8.81
N SER A 197 -20.18 -1.83 -8.12
CA SER A 197 -20.54 -1.91 -6.71
C SER A 197 -19.80 -3.06 -6.02
N TRP A 198 -19.80 -3.01 -4.69
CA TRP A 198 -19.37 -4.11 -3.85
C TRP A 198 -20.48 -5.17 -3.79
N TYR A 199 -20.20 -6.35 -4.34
CA TYR A 199 -21.08 -7.53 -4.26
C TYR A 199 -20.82 -8.27 -2.96
N GLN A 200 -21.88 -8.56 -2.22
CA GLN A 200 -21.82 -9.29 -0.96
C GLN A 200 -22.06 -10.79 -1.21
N MET A 201 -21.10 -11.60 -0.79
CA MET A 201 -21.17 -13.06 -0.70
C MET A 201 -21.36 -13.41 0.77
N THR A 202 -22.29 -14.32 1.08
CA THR A 202 -22.62 -14.69 2.45
C THR A 202 -22.27 -16.13 2.72
N SER A 203 -21.87 -16.43 3.97
CA SER A 203 -21.67 -17.81 4.42
C SER A 203 -22.93 -18.65 4.22
N SER A 204 -22.78 -19.88 3.74
CA SER A 204 -23.91 -20.81 3.56
C SER A 204 -24.46 -21.26 4.91
N SER A 205 -23.61 -21.32 5.94
CA SER A 205 -23.99 -21.63 7.33
C SER A 205 -23.81 -20.42 8.24
N ILE A 206 -24.83 -20.14 9.05
CA ILE A 206 -24.82 -19.08 10.07
C ILE A 206 -24.06 -19.55 11.32
N ASP A 207 -24.12 -20.86 11.63
CA ASP A 207 -23.63 -21.43 12.89
C ASP A 207 -22.14 -21.79 12.85
N ILE A 208 -21.63 -22.15 11.66
CA ILE A 208 -20.22 -22.47 11.45
C ILE A 208 -19.68 -21.58 10.33
N PRO A 209 -19.13 -20.41 10.68
CA PRO A 209 -18.53 -19.51 9.70
C PRO A 209 -17.39 -20.19 8.93
N GLU A 210 -17.47 -20.14 7.60
CA GLU A 210 -16.51 -20.75 6.68
C GLU A 210 -15.18 -19.98 6.64
N ARG A 211 -14.11 -20.62 6.15
CA ARG A 211 -12.89 -19.88 5.80
C ARG A 211 -13.15 -19.00 4.57
N PRO A 212 -12.43 -17.87 4.41
CA PRO A 212 -12.60 -17.00 3.25
C PRO A 212 -12.48 -17.72 1.91
N SER A 213 -11.54 -18.66 1.79
CA SER A 213 -11.33 -19.45 0.58
C SER A 213 -12.49 -20.38 0.25
N GLU A 214 -13.12 -20.99 1.26
CA GLU A 214 -14.28 -21.88 1.09
C GLU A 214 -15.50 -21.08 0.59
N MET A 215 -15.81 -19.97 1.26
CA MET A 215 -16.92 -19.10 0.84
C MET A 215 -16.72 -18.54 -0.58
N LEU A 216 -15.47 -18.20 -0.95
CA LEU A 216 -15.14 -17.76 -2.29
C LEU A 216 -15.35 -18.87 -3.33
N LYS A 217 -15.03 -20.14 -3.03
CA LYS A 217 -15.26 -21.27 -3.95
C LYS A 217 -16.72 -21.36 -4.38
N ASP A 218 -17.64 -21.23 -3.42
CA ASP A 218 -19.07 -21.39 -3.69
C ASP A 218 -19.66 -20.22 -4.52
N HIS A 219 -19.04 -19.05 -4.45
CA HIS A 219 -19.53 -17.83 -5.11
C HIS A 219 -18.74 -17.43 -6.36
N LEU A 220 -17.64 -18.13 -6.68
CA LEU A 220 -16.72 -17.83 -7.77
C LEU A 220 -17.42 -17.67 -9.12
N TYR A 221 -18.35 -18.57 -9.43
CA TYR A 221 -19.07 -18.54 -10.70
C TYR A 221 -19.90 -17.26 -10.86
N SER A 222 -20.73 -16.93 -9.85
CA SER A 222 -21.57 -15.74 -9.85
C SER A 222 -20.73 -14.46 -9.90
N LEU A 223 -19.65 -14.40 -9.11
CA LEU A 223 -18.72 -13.27 -9.11
C LEU A 223 -18.08 -13.07 -10.49
N THR A 224 -17.57 -14.13 -11.11
CA THR A 224 -16.95 -14.09 -12.45
C THR A 224 -17.93 -13.56 -13.49
N ARG A 225 -19.18 -14.02 -13.47
CA ARG A 225 -20.24 -13.55 -14.37
C ARG A 225 -20.50 -12.05 -14.21
N MET A 226 -20.54 -11.54 -12.99
CA MET A 226 -20.75 -10.11 -12.73
C MET A 226 -19.56 -9.25 -13.14
N VAL A 227 -18.34 -9.68 -12.82
CA VAL A 227 -17.09 -8.99 -13.19
C VAL A 227 -16.98 -8.87 -14.72
N HIS A 228 -17.22 -9.96 -15.44
CA HIS A 228 -17.24 -9.96 -16.90
C HIS A 228 -18.37 -9.10 -17.47
N GLY A 229 -19.58 -9.21 -16.92
CA GLY A 229 -20.73 -8.40 -17.35
C GLY A 229 -20.52 -6.89 -17.16
N ASN A 230 -19.76 -6.50 -16.14
CA ASN A 230 -19.41 -5.11 -15.87
C ASN A 230 -18.13 -4.65 -16.59
N ASN A 231 -17.46 -5.52 -17.36
CA ASN A 231 -16.16 -5.28 -17.98
C ASN A 231 -15.10 -4.78 -16.99
N MET A 232 -15.14 -5.28 -15.76
CA MET A 232 -14.19 -4.88 -14.74
C MET A 232 -12.85 -5.60 -14.96
N ARG A 233 -11.77 -4.82 -14.92
CA ARG A 233 -10.40 -5.31 -14.97
C ARG A 233 -9.60 -4.66 -13.87
N TRP A 234 -8.93 -5.46 -13.06
CA TRP A 234 -7.98 -4.99 -12.07
C TRP A 234 -6.56 -5.03 -12.64
N SER A 235 -5.80 -3.95 -12.45
CA SER A 235 -4.39 -3.89 -12.83
C SER A 235 -3.48 -4.24 -11.66
N ASP A 236 -2.41 -5.00 -11.93
CA ASP A 236 -1.40 -5.35 -10.91
C ASP A 236 -0.66 -4.12 -10.39
N SER A 237 -0.51 -3.09 -11.24
CA SER A 237 0.05 -1.79 -10.87
C SER A 237 -0.76 -1.09 -9.76
N ASP A 238 -2.04 -1.40 -9.64
CA ASP A 238 -2.94 -0.75 -8.70
C ASP A 238 -2.95 -1.46 -7.34
N THR A 239 -2.49 -2.72 -7.29
CA THR A 239 -2.48 -3.51 -6.06
C THR A 239 -1.67 -2.86 -4.93
N PRO A 240 -0.45 -2.33 -5.16
CA PRO A 240 0.29 -1.60 -4.12
C PRO A 240 -0.45 -0.37 -3.60
N LEU A 241 -1.08 0.40 -4.50
CA LEU A 241 -1.85 1.60 -4.14
C LEU A 241 -3.06 1.23 -3.28
N LEU A 242 -3.75 0.15 -3.64
CA LEU A 242 -4.86 -0.36 -2.86
C LEU A 242 -4.41 -0.90 -1.49
N ALA A 243 -3.27 -1.58 -1.42
CA ALA A 243 -2.71 -2.08 -0.17
C ALA A 243 -2.38 -0.94 0.80
N HIS A 244 -1.76 0.12 0.29
CA HIS A 244 -1.51 1.34 1.06
C HIS A 244 -2.83 2.00 1.50
N GLN A 245 -3.81 2.12 0.59
CA GLN A 245 -5.12 2.69 0.91
C GLN A 245 -5.87 1.89 1.99
N ALA A 246 -5.76 0.56 1.98
CA ALA A 246 -6.32 -0.31 3.01
C ALA A 246 -5.75 0.03 4.39
N ALA A 247 -4.43 0.26 4.48
CA ALA A 247 -3.78 0.68 5.72
C ALA A 247 -4.29 2.04 6.20
N VAL A 248 -4.50 3.00 5.29
CA VAL A 248 -5.10 4.32 5.61
C VAL A 248 -6.53 4.16 6.15
N TRP A 249 -7.29 3.19 5.66
CA TRP A 249 -8.62 2.85 6.20
C TRP A 249 -8.57 2.02 7.50
N GLY A 250 -7.37 1.60 7.94
CA GLY A 250 -7.19 0.75 9.13
C GLY A 250 -7.49 -0.73 8.88
N TYR A 251 -7.51 -1.16 7.62
CA TYR A 251 -7.72 -2.55 7.23
C TYR A 251 -6.41 -3.29 7.05
N LEU A 252 -6.41 -4.55 7.47
CA LEU A 252 -5.29 -5.44 7.28
C LEU A 252 -5.18 -5.86 5.82
N TRP A 253 -3.99 -5.68 5.24
CA TRP A 253 -3.73 -6.16 3.89
C TRP A 253 -3.38 -7.65 3.90
N MET A 254 -4.23 -8.45 3.24
CA MET A 254 -4.12 -9.91 3.17
C MET A 254 -3.42 -10.38 1.89
N GLY A 255 -3.11 -9.46 0.97
CA GLY A 255 -2.47 -9.81 -0.30
C GLY A 255 -3.41 -10.45 -1.32
N ARG A 256 -2.87 -11.35 -2.13
CA ARG A 256 -3.59 -12.14 -3.14
C ARG A 256 -4.13 -13.43 -2.52
N LEU A 257 -5.39 -13.73 -2.78
CA LEU A 257 -6.07 -14.94 -2.35
C LEU A 257 -6.41 -15.78 -3.57
N SER A 258 -6.00 -17.04 -3.57
CA SER A 258 -6.44 -18.03 -4.55
C SER A 258 -7.32 -19.07 -3.86
N PRO A 259 -8.65 -19.08 -4.12
CA PRO A 259 -9.53 -20.10 -3.58
C PRO A 259 -9.23 -21.48 -4.17
N LEU A 260 -8.55 -21.56 -5.32
CA LEU A 260 -8.22 -22.82 -6.01
C LEU A 260 -6.80 -23.31 -5.72
N ALA A 261 -6.06 -22.68 -4.80
CA ALA A 261 -4.77 -23.22 -4.39
C ALA A 261 -5.01 -24.54 -3.63
N ASP A 262 -4.75 -25.65 -4.31
CA ASP A 262 -4.68 -26.98 -3.73
C ASP A 262 -3.54 -27.02 -2.67
N ASN A 263 -3.80 -27.74 -1.57
CA ASN A 263 -2.76 -28.10 -0.59
C ASN A 263 -1.65 -28.93 -1.23
#